data_AF-A0A1W9PXP8-F1
#
_entry.id   AF-A0A1W9PXP8-F1
#
_cell.length_a   1.000
_cell.length_b   1.000
_cell.length_c   1.000
_cell.angle_alpha   90.00
_cell.angle_beta   90.00
_cell.angle_gamma   90.00
#
_symmetry.space_group_name_H-M   'P 1'
#
loop_
_entity.id
_entity.type
_entity.pdbx_description
1 polymer ?
#
loop_
_entity_poly.entity_id
_entity_poly.type
_entity_poly.pdbx_seq_one_letter_code
_entity_poly.pdbx_strand_id
1 'polypeptide(L)'
;MEHKTDFLVIGSGIAGLKFALKAAEVGSVTIVTKKKIDDTSTNRAQGGIAAVMDEIDSFDFHIRDTLAAGDGLCKRDVVEYVVRNGPVAIRELMDLGIRFTTSGEGRLALGREGGHSHNRIVHAHDLTGREIEQALVGLVRNNSRITIHENHMAIDLIT
;
A
#
# COMPACT_ATOMS: atom_id res chain seq x y z
N MET A 1 -29.86 -7.61 -8.48
CA MET A 1 -29.76 -6.15 -8.38
C MET A 1 -28.59 -5.73 -9.24
N GLU A 2 -28.74 -4.66 -10.04
CA GLU A 2 -27.67 -4.13 -10.88
C GLU A 2 -27.11 -2.86 -10.23
N HIS A 3 -25.78 -2.72 -10.23
CA HIS A 3 -25.09 -1.54 -9.70
C HIS A 3 -24.30 -0.88 -10.84
N LYS A 4 -24.38 0.44 -10.94
CA LYS A 4 -23.64 1.23 -11.94
C LYS A 4 -22.59 2.08 -11.25
N THR A 5 -21.35 2.02 -11.72
CA THR A 5 -20.21 2.79 -11.22
C THR A 5 -19.21 3.00 -12.35
N ASP A 6 -18.34 4.01 -12.25
CA ASP A 6 -17.28 4.23 -13.23
C ASP A 6 -16.09 3.28 -12.99
N PHE A 7 -15.82 2.96 -11.72
CA PHE A 7 -14.74 2.05 -11.32
C PHE A 7 -15.23 0.99 -10.33
N LEU A 8 -15.03 -0.29 -10.67
CA LEU A 8 -15.25 -1.42 -9.77
C LEU A 8 -13.91 -1.90 -9.20
N VAL A 9 -13.80 -1.93 -7.87
CA VAL A 9 -12.63 -2.43 -7.13
C VAL A 9 -13.01 -3.68 -6.37
N ILE A 10 -12.34 -4.80 -6.65
CA ILE A 10 -12.57 -6.07 -5.94
C ILE A 10 -11.43 -6.27 -4.94
N GLY A 11 -11.76 -6.11 -3.65
CA GLY A 11 -10.82 -6.22 -2.53
C GLY A 11 -10.53 -4.88 -1.84
N SER A 12 -10.45 -4.92 -0.52
CA SER A 12 -10.29 -3.74 0.34
C SER A 12 -8.92 -3.65 1.04
N GLY A 13 -7.88 -4.32 0.51
CA GLY A 13 -6.51 -4.12 1.00
C GLY A 13 -5.93 -2.78 0.54
N ILE A 14 -4.69 -2.47 0.96
CA ILE A 14 -4.01 -1.19 0.64
C ILE A 14 -4.09 -0.80 -0.84
N ALA A 15 -3.91 -1.76 -1.75
CA ALA A 15 -3.96 -1.51 -3.19
C ALA A 15 -5.34 -1.02 -3.64
N GLY A 16 -6.40 -1.71 -3.21
CA GLY A 16 -7.79 -1.36 -3.56
C GLY A 16 -8.23 -0.04 -2.94
N LEU A 17 -7.92 0.18 -1.66
CA LEU A 17 -8.28 1.42 -0.96
C LEU A 17 -7.54 2.63 -1.54
N LYS A 18 -6.23 2.53 -1.78
CA LYS A 18 -5.45 3.62 -2.38
C LYS A 18 -5.95 3.94 -3.79
N PHE A 19 -6.20 2.92 -4.60
CA PHE A 19 -6.77 3.11 -5.95
C PHE A 19 -8.13 3.79 -5.88
N ALA A 20 -9.03 3.32 -5.00
CA ALA A 20 -10.36 3.88 -4.86
C ALA A 20 -10.34 5.36 -4.50
N LEU A 21 -9.45 5.80 -3.60
CA LEU A 21 -9.28 7.22 -3.27
C LEU A 21 -8.87 8.06 -4.48
N LYS A 22 -7.89 7.61 -5.25
CA LYS A 22 -7.45 8.32 -6.48
C LYS A 22 -8.53 8.32 -7.56
N ALA A 23 -9.18 7.18 -7.79
CA ALA A 23 -10.24 7.06 -8.80
C ALA A 23 -11.48 7.91 -8.45
N ALA A 24 -11.78 8.08 -7.16
CA ALA A 24 -12.87 8.92 -6.69
C ALA A 24 -12.70 10.41 -7.06
N GLU A 25 -11.49 10.88 -7.34
CA GLU A 25 -11.25 12.24 -7.82
C GLU A 25 -11.91 12.50 -9.18
N VAL A 26 -12.05 11.45 -10.01
CA VAL A 26 -12.51 11.56 -11.40
C VAL A 26 -13.81 10.81 -11.71
N GLY A 27 -14.30 9.94 -10.81
CA GLY A 27 -15.55 9.20 -11.02
C GLY A 27 -16.11 8.56 -9.76
N SER A 28 -17.25 7.88 -9.91
CA SER A 28 -17.85 7.04 -8.87
C SER A 28 -17.08 5.72 -8.75
N VAL A 29 -16.89 5.24 -7.52
CA VAL A 29 -16.18 3.99 -7.24
C VAL A 29 -17.04 3.07 -6.40
N THR A 30 -17.05 1.79 -6.74
CA THR A 30 -17.64 0.75 -5.90
C THR A 30 -16.56 -0.24 -5.47
N ILE A 31 -16.39 -0.42 -4.17
CA ILE A 31 -15.52 -1.43 -3.58
C ILE A 31 -16.37 -2.62 -3.16
N VAL A 32 -16.02 -3.81 -3.65
CA VAL A 32 -16.61 -5.09 -3.24
C VAL A 32 -15.58 -5.87 -2.45
N THR A 33 -15.93 -6.32 -1.24
CA THR A 33 -15.00 -7.10 -0.41
C THR A 33 -15.71 -8.25 0.29
N LYS A 34 -15.04 -9.41 0.31
CA LYS A 34 -15.60 -10.72 0.73
C LYS A 34 -16.10 -10.72 2.18
N LYS A 35 -15.53 -9.88 3.03
CA LYS A 35 -15.82 -9.81 4.47
C LYS A 35 -15.97 -8.35 4.90
N LYS A 36 -15.69 -8.03 6.16
CA LYS A 36 -15.50 -6.65 6.60
C LYS A 36 -14.31 -6.01 5.88
N ILE A 37 -14.39 -4.71 5.68
CA ILE A 37 -13.43 -3.91 4.92
C ILE A 37 -12.02 -3.99 5.49
N ASP A 38 -11.90 -4.21 6.81
CA ASP A 38 -10.66 -4.30 7.58
C ASP A 38 -10.19 -5.73 7.88
N ASP A 39 -10.91 -6.77 7.43
CA ASP A 39 -10.45 -8.17 7.53
C ASP A 39 -9.57 -8.54 6.32
N THR A 40 -8.39 -7.92 6.26
CA THR A 40 -7.43 -8.10 5.17
C THR A 40 -6.03 -8.46 5.68
N SER A 41 -5.17 -8.94 4.77
CA SER A 41 -3.75 -9.16 5.08
C SER A 41 -2.99 -7.84 5.31
N THR A 42 -3.48 -6.72 4.74
CA THR A 42 -2.89 -5.40 4.98
C THR A 42 -2.95 -5.08 6.48
N ASN A 43 -4.09 -5.28 7.13
CA ASN A 43 -4.31 -4.95 8.55
C ASN A 43 -3.40 -5.76 9.49
N ARG A 44 -3.00 -6.95 9.03
CA ARG A 44 -2.17 -7.90 9.79
C ARG A 44 -0.68 -7.73 9.53
N ALA A 45 -0.28 -6.86 8.59
CA ALA A 45 1.13 -6.63 8.29
C ALA A 45 1.84 -5.91 9.44
N GLN A 46 2.98 -6.44 9.88
CA GLN A 46 3.73 -5.94 11.05
C GLN A 46 4.95 -5.12 10.62
N GLY A 47 5.88 -5.77 9.90
CA GLY A 47 7.22 -5.28 9.58
C GLY A 47 7.25 -3.86 9.03
N GLY A 48 6.96 -3.69 7.75
CA GLY A 48 6.84 -2.36 7.16
C GLY A 48 6.85 -2.36 5.64
N ILE A 49 7.19 -1.21 5.06
CA ILE A 49 7.29 -1.00 3.62
C ILE A 49 8.73 -0.64 3.28
N ALA A 50 9.35 -1.40 2.37
CA ALA A 50 10.69 -1.13 1.88
C ALA A 50 10.71 0.07 0.93
N ALA A 51 11.44 1.13 1.27
CA ALA A 51 11.65 2.30 0.42
C ALA A 51 13.00 2.98 0.74
N VAL A 52 13.67 3.50 -0.29
CA VAL A 52 14.94 4.23 -0.14
C VAL A 52 14.65 5.64 0.39
N MET A 53 14.70 5.82 1.71
CA MET A 53 14.33 7.07 2.39
C MET A 53 15.52 7.83 2.98
N ASP A 54 16.73 7.25 2.94
CA ASP A 54 17.94 7.80 3.53
C ASP A 54 19.04 7.96 2.48
N GLU A 55 19.90 8.97 2.66
CA GLU A 55 21.01 9.30 1.76
C GLU A 55 22.13 8.25 1.76
N ILE A 56 22.23 7.44 2.83
CA ILE A 56 23.20 6.34 2.93
C ILE A 56 22.79 5.16 2.03
N ASP A 57 21.51 5.04 1.70
CA ASP A 57 20.97 3.99 0.84
C ASP A 57 20.82 4.49 -0.62
N SER A 58 20.63 3.57 -1.56
CA SER A 58 20.42 3.92 -2.97
C SER A 58 19.41 3.00 -3.65
N PHE A 59 18.82 3.50 -4.74
CA PHE A 59 17.95 2.69 -5.59
C PHE A 59 18.69 1.49 -6.17
N ASP A 60 19.96 1.65 -6.54
CA ASP A 60 20.77 0.59 -7.13
C ASP A 60 21.01 -0.55 -6.12
N PHE A 61 21.23 -0.21 -4.84
CA PHE A 61 21.30 -1.23 -3.79
C PHE A 61 19.97 -1.95 -3.60
N HIS A 62 18.85 -1.23 -3.58
CA HIS A 62 17.54 -1.88 -3.46
C HIS A 62 17.25 -2.80 -4.64
N ILE A 63 17.47 -2.32 -5.88
CA ILE A 63 17.26 -3.08 -7.11
C ILE A 63 18.10 -4.36 -7.07
N ARG A 64 19.38 -4.26 -6.71
CA ARG A 64 20.27 -5.41 -6.58
C ARG A 64 19.74 -6.41 -5.54
N ASP A 65 19.36 -5.94 -4.36
CA ASP A 65 18.85 -6.78 -3.28
C ASP A 65 17.56 -7.51 -3.72
N THR A 66 16.63 -6.81 -4.40
CA THR A 66 15.39 -7.41 -4.93
C THR A 66 15.66 -8.44 -6.02
N LEU A 67 16.55 -8.14 -6.98
CA LEU A 67 16.89 -9.08 -8.06
C LEU A 67 17.61 -10.32 -7.53
N ALA A 68 18.49 -10.16 -6.53
CA ALA A 68 19.18 -11.28 -5.88
C ALA A 68 18.20 -12.17 -5.10
N ALA A 69 17.29 -11.58 -4.32
CA ALA A 69 16.27 -12.32 -3.59
C ALA A 69 15.23 -12.99 -4.52
N GLY A 70 15.02 -12.44 -5.71
CA GLY A 70 14.08 -12.97 -6.70
C GLY A 70 14.61 -14.11 -7.57
N ASP A 71 15.83 -14.58 -7.33
CA ASP A 71 16.42 -15.78 -7.95
C ASP A 71 16.30 -15.84 -9.50
N GLY A 72 16.54 -14.70 -10.16
CA GLY A 72 16.49 -14.58 -11.62
C GLY A 72 15.09 -14.57 -12.24
N LEU A 73 14.01 -14.62 -11.44
CA LEU A 73 12.62 -14.62 -11.91
C LEU A 73 12.01 -13.21 -12.00
N CYS A 74 12.69 -12.21 -11.46
CA CYS A 74 12.24 -10.82 -11.52
C CYS A 74 12.29 -10.25 -12.93
N LYS A 75 11.26 -9.49 -13.30
CA LYS A 75 11.31 -8.56 -14.44
C LYS A 75 12.00 -7.28 -13.99
N ARG A 76 13.19 -7.03 -14.53
CA ARG A 76 14.06 -5.94 -14.07
C ARG A 76 13.43 -4.55 -14.21
N ASP A 77 12.79 -4.29 -15.35
CA ASP A 77 12.08 -3.04 -15.62
C ASP A 77 11.00 -2.74 -14.57
N VAL A 78 10.24 -3.77 -14.16
CA VAL A 78 9.23 -3.65 -13.10
C VAL A 78 9.89 -3.38 -11.74
N VAL A 79 10.98 -4.09 -11.41
CA VAL A 79 11.72 -3.86 -10.15
C VAL A 79 12.24 -2.43 -10.08
N GLU A 80 12.88 -1.94 -11.14
CA GLU A 80 13.41 -0.58 -11.21
C GLU A 80 12.29 0.46 -11.06
N TYR A 81 11.15 0.24 -11.73
CA TYR A 81 9.99 1.11 -11.61
C TYR A 81 9.46 1.15 -10.17
N VAL A 82 9.22 -0.02 -9.55
CA VAL A 82 8.65 -0.09 -8.20
C VAL A 82 9.60 0.53 -7.17
N VAL A 83 10.89 0.18 -7.22
CA VAL A 83 11.90 0.70 -6.29
C VAL A 83 12.01 2.22 -6.37
N ARG A 84 12.10 2.79 -7.59
CA ARG A 84 12.26 4.23 -7.78
C ARG A 84 11.04 5.03 -7.35
N ASN A 85 9.85 4.44 -7.44
CA ASN A 85 8.60 5.06 -6.99
C ASN A 85 8.29 4.85 -5.51
N GLY A 86 9.04 3.99 -4.80
CA GLY A 86 8.85 3.70 -3.38
C GLY A 86 8.81 4.96 -2.48
N PRO A 87 9.78 5.89 -2.58
CA PRO A 87 9.79 7.08 -1.74
C PRO A 87 8.60 8.02 -1.98
N VAL A 88 8.14 8.11 -3.24
CA VAL A 88 6.93 8.87 -3.58
C VAL A 88 5.71 8.21 -2.94
N ALA A 89 5.59 6.88 -3.03
CA ALA A 89 4.47 6.15 -2.43
C ALA A 89 4.44 6.29 -0.89
N ILE A 90 5.59 6.30 -0.22
CA ILE A 90 5.65 6.55 1.24
C ILE A 90 5.17 7.97 1.58
N ARG A 91 5.65 8.98 0.84
CA ARG A 91 5.21 10.37 1.04
C ARG A 91 3.71 10.54 0.82
N GLU A 92 3.16 9.93 -0.23
CA GLU A 92 1.70 9.93 -0.45
C GLU A 92 0.93 9.33 0.73
N LEU A 93 1.43 8.26 1.36
CA LEU A 93 0.79 7.71 2.57
C LEU A 93 0.88 8.70 3.74
N MET A 94 2.02 9.36 3.93
CA MET A 94 2.18 10.38 4.96
C MET A 94 1.24 11.57 4.75
N ASP A 95 1.05 12.01 3.50
CA ASP A 95 0.13 13.09 3.13
C ASP A 95 -1.34 12.71 3.37
N LEU A 96 -1.67 11.43 3.30
CA LEU A 96 -2.97 10.88 3.70
C LEU A 96 -3.15 10.73 5.22
N GLY A 97 -2.16 11.16 6.01
CA GLY A 97 -2.20 11.17 7.47
C GLY A 97 -1.70 9.88 8.13
N ILE A 98 -1.12 8.93 7.39
CA ILE A 98 -0.46 7.75 7.97
C ILE A 98 0.79 8.22 8.73
N ARG A 99 0.91 7.83 10.00
CA ARG A 99 2.06 8.19 10.84
C ARG A 99 3.04 7.04 10.98
N PHE A 100 4.19 7.18 10.33
CA PHE A 100 5.32 6.27 10.52
C PHE A 100 6.18 6.70 11.72
N THR A 101 6.87 5.72 12.32
CA THR A 101 7.77 5.94 13.44
C THR A 101 8.97 6.79 12.98
N THR A 102 9.29 7.81 13.77
CA THR A 102 10.44 8.67 13.55
C THR A 102 11.55 8.35 14.55
N SER A 103 12.81 8.48 14.11
CA SER A 103 13.92 8.66 15.03
C SER A 103 13.88 10.08 15.59
N GLY A 104 14.70 10.36 16.62
CA GLY A 104 14.96 11.75 17.01
C GLY A 104 15.30 12.61 15.79
N GLU A 105 14.94 13.90 15.85
CA GLU A 105 15.14 14.89 14.77
C GLU A 105 14.15 14.80 13.59
N GLY A 106 13.06 14.05 13.73
CA GLY A 106 11.96 14.05 12.73
C GLY A 106 12.25 13.24 11.47
N ARG A 107 13.35 12.48 11.44
CA ARG A 107 13.66 11.52 10.38
C ARG A 107 12.90 10.22 10.62
N LEU A 108 12.61 9.45 9.56
CA LEU A 108 11.98 8.13 9.71
C LEU A 108 12.93 7.16 10.41
N ALA A 109 12.40 6.40 11.37
CA ALA A 109 13.12 5.25 11.92
C ALA A 109 13.05 4.12 10.88
N LEU A 110 14.19 3.71 10.34
CA LEU A 110 14.26 2.68 9.30
C LEU A 110 14.77 1.36 9.88
N GLY A 111 13.99 0.30 9.67
CA GLY A 111 14.38 -1.07 9.99
C GLY A 111 15.11 -1.76 8.82
N ARG A 112 15.56 -2.99 9.05
CA ARG A 112 16.12 -3.87 8.02
C ARG A 112 15.60 -5.29 8.22
N GLU A 113 15.10 -5.86 7.13
CA GLU A 113 14.59 -7.25 7.09
C GLU A 113 15.43 -8.10 6.13
N GLY A 114 15.11 -9.40 6.06
CA GLY A 114 15.84 -10.37 5.24
C GLY A 114 15.95 -9.94 3.77
N GLY A 115 17.12 -10.19 3.17
CA GLY A 115 17.40 -9.83 1.77
C GLY A 115 17.88 -8.38 1.56
N HIS A 116 17.70 -7.49 2.53
CA HIS A 116 18.15 -6.10 2.41
C HIS A 116 19.57 -5.88 2.94
N SER A 117 20.38 -5.15 2.17
CA SER A 117 21.73 -4.73 2.55
C SER A 117 21.76 -3.49 3.44
N HIS A 118 20.74 -2.62 3.36
CA HIS A 118 20.63 -1.34 4.09
C HIS A 118 19.30 -1.23 4.84
N ASN A 119 19.25 -0.34 5.83
CA ASN A 119 18.02 0.00 6.57
C ASN A 119 17.09 0.80 5.65
N ARG A 120 15.92 0.23 5.31
CA ARG A 120 14.97 0.81 4.36
C ARG A 120 13.51 0.46 4.65
N ILE A 121 13.23 -0.20 5.77
CA ILE A 121 11.88 -0.61 6.14
C ILE A 121 11.23 0.51 6.96
N VAL A 122 10.32 1.24 6.32
CA VAL A 122 9.47 2.26 6.94
C VAL A 122 8.34 1.54 7.70
N HIS A 123 8.15 1.86 8.97
CA HIS A 123 7.23 1.14 9.85
C HIS A 123 6.47 2.09 10.80
N ALA A 124 5.37 1.61 11.37
CA ALA A 124 4.64 2.27 12.44
C ALA A 124 4.56 1.33 13.65
N HIS A 125 5.58 1.41 14.52
CA HIS A 125 5.82 0.45 15.59
C HIS A 125 5.75 -1.00 15.06
N ASP A 126 5.06 -1.90 15.77
CA ASP A 126 4.90 -3.31 15.38
C ASP A 126 3.62 -3.56 14.55
N LEU A 127 2.89 -2.52 14.15
CA LEU A 127 1.55 -2.63 13.56
C LEU A 127 1.40 -1.73 12.32
N THR A 128 2.40 -1.70 11.44
CA THR A 128 2.43 -0.84 10.25
C THR A 128 1.18 -0.98 9.38
N GLY A 129 0.75 -2.22 9.15
CA GLY A 129 -0.41 -2.54 8.34
C GLY A 129 -1.72 -1.99 8.92
N ARG A 130 -1.88 -2.04 10.24
CA ARG A 130 -3.06 -1.52 10.94
C ARG A 130 -3.14 -0.01 10.85
N GLU A 131 -2.02 0.71 11.06
CA GLU A 131 -1.98 2.17 10.93
C GLU A 131 -2.42 2.61 9.53
N ILE A 132 -1.89 1.94 8.49
CA ILE A 132 -2.24 2.23 7.09
C ILE A 132 -3.72 1.93 6.82
N GLU A 133 -4.20 0.74 7.19
CA GLU A 133 -5.56 0.34 6.87
C GLU A 133 -6.60 1.19 7.60
N GLN A 134 -6.36 1.52 8.86
CA GLN A 134 -7.25 2.40 9.63
C GLN A 134 -7.38 3.79 8.97
N ALA A 135 -6.26 4.39 8.56
CA ALA A 135 -6.28 5.68 7.87
C ALA A 135 -7.03 5.60 6.54
N LEU A 136 -6.69 4.63 5.70
CA LEU A 136 -7.30 4.49 4.36
C LEU A 136 -8.79 4.13 4.44
N VAL A 137 -9.20 3.23 5.33
CA VAL A 137 -10.62 2.90 5.54
C VAL A 137 -11.39 4.13 6.03
N GLY A 138 -10.81 4.92 6.94
CA GLY A 138 -11.39 6.17 7.40
C GLY A 138 -11.63 7.16 6.25
N LEU A 139 -10.64 7.35 5.38
CA LEU A 139 -10.77 8.23 4.21
C LEU A 139 -11.82 7.73 3.21
N VAL A 140 -11.81 6.42 2.92
CA VAL A 140 -12.76 5.82 1.97
C VAL A 140 -14.19 5.88 2.50
N ARG A 141 -14.44 5.58 3.77
CA ARG A 141 -15.78 5.65 4.38
C ARG A 141 -16.35 7.07 4.41
N ASN A 142 -15.49 8.09 4.42
CA ASN A 142 -15.89 9.49 4.41
C ASN A 142 -15.99 10.10 3.00
N ASN A 143 -15.72 9.34 1.94
CA ASN A 143 -15.78 9.82 0.57
C ASN A 143 -17.14 9.50 -0.07
N SER A 144 -17.94 10.53 -0.38
CA SER A 144 -19.28 10.37 -0.94
C SER A 144 -19.34 9.77 -2.35
N ARG A 145 -18.21 9.71 -3.06
CA ARG A 145 -18.11 9.07 -4.38
C ARG A 145 -17.75 7.59 -4.30
N ILE A 146 -17.49 7.06 -3.11
CA ILE A 146 -17.13 5.65 -2.91
C ILE A 146 -18.25 4.92 -2.18
N THR A 147 -18.75 3.86 -2.80
CA THR A 147 -19.70 2.92 -2.18
C THR A 147 -18.96 1.64 -1.81
N ILE A 148 -19.22 1.10 -0.62
CA ILE A 148 -18.58 -0.13 -0.13
C ILE A 148 -19.64 -1.21 0.06
N HIS A 149 -19.41 -2.38 -0.53
CA HIS A 149 -20.17 -3.61 -0.30
C HIS A 149 -19.31 -4.62 0.46
N GLU A 150 -19.43 -4.62 1.79
CA GLU A 150 -18.83 -5.62 2.69
C GLU A 150 -19.62 -6.94 2.62
N ASN A 151 -18.97 -8.05 2.92
CA ASN A 151 -19.56 -9.41 2.90
C ASN A 151 -20.11 -9.82 1.52
N HIS A 152 -19.46 -9.35 0.45
CA HIS A 152 -19.82 -9.68 -0.93
C HIS A 152 -18.67 -10.40 -1.62
N MET A 153 -18.92 -11.64 -2.04
CA MET A 153 -17.95 -12.43 -2.79
C MET A 153 -18.19 -12.24 -4.30
N ALA A 154 -17.18 -11.75 -5.00
CA ALA A 154 -17.17 -11.80 -6.46
C ALA A 154 -17.09 -13.27 -6.92
N ILE A 155 -17.93 -13.65 -7.88
CA ILE A 155 -18.01 -15.03 -8.40
C ILE A 155 -17.29 -15.15 -9.74
N ASP A 156 -17.59 -14.23 -10.66
CA ASP A 156 -17.03 -14.23 -12.01
C ASP A 156 -16.96 -12.81 -12.58
N LEU A 157 -16.15 -12.64 -13.61
CA LEU A 157 -16.11 -11.42 -14.42
C LEU A 157 -17.04 -11.58 -15.62
N ILE A 158 -17.70 -10.49 -16.00
CA ILE A 158 -18.50 -10.44 -17.23
C ILE A 158 -17.62 -9.83 -18.31
N THR A 159 -17.35 -10.59 -19.37
CA THR A 159 -16.46 -10.22 -20.47
C THR A 159 -17.18 -10.20 -21.81
#